data_AF-A0A6M8J6Y1-F1
#
_entry.id   AF-A0A6M8J6Y1-F1
#
_cell.length_a   1.000
_cell.length_b   1.000
_cell.length_c   1.000
_cell.angle_alpha   90.00
_cell.angle_beta   90.00
_cell.angle_gamma   90.00
#
_symmetry.space_group_name_H-M   'P 1'
#
loop_
_entity.id
_entity.type
_entity.pdbx_description
1 polymer ?
#
loop_
_entity_poly.entity_id
_entity_poly.type
_entity_poly.pdbx_seq_one_letter_code
_entity_poly.pdbx_strand_id
1 'polypeptide(L)'
;MAVYLAHFLSPAASDSRATGYFEFESAARMGSRDNQSDARMRMLELYGKDAVSWQIDRIERKKARTEALSGQLELDFRPEKKRKRKPKKEYW
;
A
#
# COMPACT_ATOMS: atom_id res chain seq x y z
N MET A 1 -11.71 -10.72 -4.27
CA MET A 1 -10.24 -10.88 -4.13
C MET A 1 -9.63 -9.55 -3.74
N ALA A 2 -8.50 -9.57 -3.04
CA ALA A 2 -7.75 -8.37 -2.71
C ALA A 2 -6.57 -8.23 -3.68
N VAL A 3 -6.27 -6.99 -4.08
CA VAL A 3 -5.10 -6.67 -4.89
C VAL A 3 -3.93 -6.37 -3.97
N TYR A 4 -2.81 -7.02 -4.24
CA TYR A 4 -1.56 -6.89 -3.52
C TYR A 4 -0.46 -6.41 -4.46
N LEU A 5 0.55 -5.77 -3.88
CA LEU A 5 1.78 -5.32 -4.54
C LEU A 5 2.93 -6.14 -3.95
N ALA A 6 3.59 -6.95 -4.77
CA ALA A 6 4.75 -7.74 -4.34
C ALA A 6 6.03 -7.07 -4.82
N HIS A 7 6.98 -6.89 -3.91
CA HIS A 7 8.35 -6.45 -4.20
C HIS A 7 9.27 -7.65 -4.31
N PHE A 8 10.11 -7.66 -5.34
CA PHE A 8 11.05 -8.75 -5.56
C PHE A 8 12.47 -8.27 -5.78
N LEU A 9 13.41 -9.16 -5.47
CA LEU A 9 14.84 -8.97 -5.57
C LEU A 9 15.47 -10.21 -6.20
N SER A 10 16.32 -10.02 -7.20
CA SER A 10 17.19 -11.07 -7.72
C SER A 10 18.28 -11.44 -6.70
N PRO A 11 18.76 -12.69 -6.66
CA PRO A 11 19.89 -13.08 -5.82
C PRO A 11 21.14 -12.25 -6.07
N ALA A 12 21.89 -11.97 -5.01
CA ALA A 12 23.09 -11.12 -5.05
C ALA A 12 24.19 -11.61 -6.01
N ALA A 13 24.21 -12.91 -6.32
CA ALA A 13 25.16 -13.56 -7.23
C ALA A 13 24.68 -13.60 -8.70
N SER A 14 23.52 -13.00 -9.01
CA SER A 14 23.01 -12.95 -10.39
C SER A 14 23.73 -11.86 -11.19
N ASP A 15 24.10 -12.19 -12.41
CA ASP A 15 24.83 -11.30 -13.34
C ASP A 15 24.05 -10.00 -13.63
N SER A 16 22.71 -10.09 -13.64
CA SER A 16 21.80 -8.95 -13.70
C SER A 16 21.00 -8.81 -12.41
N ARG A 17 21.21 -7.72 -11.67
CA ARG A 17 20.42 -7.40 -10.47
C ARG A 17 19.06 -6.83 -10.87
N ALA A 18 18.03 -7.66 -10.87
CA ALA A 18 16.65 -7.25 -11.10
C ALA A 18 15.96 -6.95 -9.76
N THR A 19 15.49 -5.71 -9.61
CA THR A 19 14.64 -5.30 -8.50
C THR A 19 13.38 -4.66 -9.08
N GLY A 20 12.24 -4.94 -8.48
CA GLY A 20 10.98 -4.45 -9.03
C GLY A 20 9.79 -4.76 -8.15
N TYR A 21 8.62 -4.42 -8.68
CA TYR A 21 7.34 -4.73 -8.05
C TYR A 21 6.32 -5.13 -9.12
N PHE A 22 5.35 -5.95 -8.73
CA PHE A 22 4.22 -6.31 -9.57
C PHE A 22 2.93 -6.41 -8.77
N GLU A 23 1.80 -6.25 -9.46
CA GLU A 23 0.48 -6.38 -8.89
C GLU A 23 -0.06 -7.80 -9.08
N PHE A 24 -0.70 -8.34 -8.05
CA PHE A 24 -1.34 -9.64 -8.11
C PHE A 24 -2.63 -9.66 -7.30
N GLU A 25 -3.54 -10.56 -7.66
CA GLU A 25 -4.78 -10.78 -6.95
C GLU A 25 -4.66 -12.06 -6.12
N SER A 26 -5.07 -12.00 -4.85
CA SER A 26 -5.17 -13.19 -4.01
C SER A 26 -6.44 -13.16 -3.16
N ALA A 27 -6.96 -14.35 -2.85
CA ALA A 27 -8.04 -14.55 -1.89
C ALA A 27 -7.52 -14.72 -0.44
N ALA A 28 -6.24 -15.02 -0.28
CA ALA A 28 -5.62 -15.28 1.01
C ALA A 28 -5.31 -13.97 1.78
N ARG A 29 -5.16 -14.08 3.10
CA ARG A 29 -4.88 -12.91 3.95
C ARG A 29 -3.43 -12.43 3.79
N MET A 30 -3.19 -11.14 4.04
CA MET A 30 -1.83 -10.59 4.08
C MET A 30 -0.96 -11.38 5.06
N GLY A 31 0.27 -11.72 4.65
CA GLY A 31 1.22 -12.48 5.48
C GLY A 31 0.94 -13.99 5.58
N SER A 32 -0.11 -14.51 4.95
CA SER A 32 -0.33 -15.96 4.88
C SER A 32 0.63 -16.62 3.87
N ARG A 33 0.94 -17.90 4.11
CA ARG A 33 1.76 -18.71 3.21
C ARG A 33 1.12 -18.86 1.83
N ASP A 34 -0.20 -18.97 1.78
CA ASP A 34 -0.95 -19.08 0.53
C ASP A 34 -0.80 -17.79 -0.30
N ASN A 35 -0.86 -16.62 0.33
CA ASN A 35 -0.63 -15.35 -0.35
C ASN A 35 0.80 -15.23 -0.92
N GLN A 36 1.81 -15.75 -0.20
CA GLN A 36 3.18 -15.81 -0.72
C GLN A 36 3.30 -16.77 -1.92
N SER A 37 2.59 -17.91 -1.88
CA SER A 37 2.54 -18.86 -2.99
C SER A 37 1.89 -18.22 -4.22
N ASP A 38 0.74 -17.55 -4.04
CA ASP A 38 0.04 -16.84 -5.12
C ASP A 38 0.92 -15.75 -5.74
N ALA A 39 1.60 -14.97 -4.91
CA ALA A 39 2.56 -13.97 -5.36
C ALA A 39 3.70 -14.61 -6.18
N ARG A 40 4.25 -15.75 -5.72
CA ARG A 40 5.31 -16.47 -6.41
C ARG A 40 4.84 -17.07 -7.73
N MET A 41 3.63 -17.62 -7.78
CA MET A 41 3.03 -18.10 -9.02
C MET A 41 2.87 -16.96 -10.03
N ARG A 42 2.33 -15.81 -9.59
CA ARG A 42 2.16 -14.66 -10.46
C ARG A 42 3.49 -14.10 -10.98
N MET A 43 4.52 -14.11 -10.14
CA MET A 43 5.87 -13.71 -10.49
C MET A 43 6.47 -14.61 -11.60
N LEU A 44 6.30 -15.92 -11.47
CA LEU A 44 6.76 -16.89 -12.47
C LEU A 44 5.97 -16.78 -13.78
N GLU A 45 4.68 -16.44 -13.73
CA GLU A 45 3.89 -16.18 -14.94
C GLU A 45 4.37 -14.95 -15.71
N LEU A 46 4.73 -13.87 -15.01
CA LEU A 46 5.13 -12.60 -15.64
C LEU A 46 6.55 -12.63 -16.20
N TYR A 47 7.48 -13.20 -15.45
CA TYR A 47 8.92 -13.13 -15.74
C TYR A 47 9.52 -14.49 -16.12
N GLY A 48 8.78 -15.59 -15.96
CA GLY A 48 9.18 -16.91 -16.42
C GLY A 48 10.49 -17.41 -15.80
N LYS A 49 11.41 -17.84 -16.66
CA LYS A 49 12.68 -18.48 -16.30
C LYS A 49 13.58 -17.57 -15.48
N ASP A 50 13.56 -16.26 -15.73
CA ASP A 50 14.45 -15.31 -15.09
C ASP A 50 14.09 -15.11 -13.61
N ALA A 51 12.81 -15.26 -13.26
CA ALA A 51 12.30 -15.09 -11.90
C ALA A 51 12.43 -16.33 -11.00
N VAL A 52 12.86 -17.49 -11.52
CA VAL A 52 12.95 -18.72 -10.72
C VAL A 52 13.84 -18.54 -9.48
N SER A 53 14.92 -17.77 -9.63
CA SER A 53 15.88 -17.50 -8.56
C SER A 53 15.51 -16.29 -7.70
N TRP A 54 14.62 -15.42 -8.17
CA TRP A 54 14.25 -14.20 -7.47
C TRP A 54 13.42 -14.49 -6.21
N GLN A 55 13.54 -13.60 -5.23
CA GLN A 55 12.86 -13.70 -3.94
C GLN A 55 11.89 -12.53 -3.75
N ILE A 56 10.76 -12.80 -3.08
CA ILE A 56 9.78 -11.78 -2.72
C ILE A 56 10.16 -11.26 -1.34
N ASP A 57 10.51 -9.98 -1.26
CA ASP A 57 10.94 -9.33 -0.02
C ASP A 57 9.73 -8.87 0.81
N ARG A 58 8.77 -8.24 0.14
CA ARG A 58 7.63 -7.60 0.80
C ARG A 58 6.36 -7.70 -0.03
N ILE A 59 5.24 -7.92 0.65
CA ILE A 59 3.90 -7.89 0.04
C ILE A 59 3.09 -6.82 0.76
N GLU A 60 2.61 -5.84 0.00
CA GLU A 60 1.73 -4.79 0.48
C GLU A 60 0.32 -4.99 -0.06
N ARG A 61 -0.70 -4.62 0.72
CA ARG A 61 -2.07 -4.60 0.21
C ARG A 61 -2.30 -3.26 -0.46
N LYS A 62 -2.66 -3.30 -1.74
CA LYS A 62 -3.05 -2.10 -2.46
C LYS A 62 -4.35 -1.60 -1.84
N LYS A 63 -4.29 -0.47 -1.16
CA LYS A 63 -5.51 0.21 -0.69
C LYS A 63 -6.26 0.66 -1.94
N ALA A 64 -7.56 0.37 -2.00
CA ALA A 64 -8.41 0.97 -3.01
C ALA A 64 -8.16 2.48 -2.95
N ARG A 65 -7.80 3.08 -4.09
CA ARG A 65 -7.60 4.52 -4.18
C ARG A 65 -8.95 5.12 -3.81
N THR A 66 -9.09 5.59 -2.58
CA THR A 66 -10.21 6.44 -2.23
C THR A 66 -10.01 7.67 -3.08
N GLU A 67 -10.76 7.79 -4.17
CA GLU A 67 -10.99 9.05 -4.90
C GLU A 67 -11.74 10.07 -4.01
N ALA A 68 -11.56 10.01 -2.69
CA ALA A 68 -11.85 11.08 -1.77
C ALA A 68 -10.82 12.19 -2.07
N LEU A 69 -11.12 12.87 -3.17
CA LEU A 69 -10.61 14.12 -3.70
C LEU A 69 -9.32 14.64 -3.07
N SER A 70 -8.22 14.49 -3.79
CA SER A 70 -7.13 15.46 -3.71
C SER A 70 -7.67 16.83 -4.19
N GLY A 71 -8.30 17.58 -3.30
CA GLY A 71 -8.80 18.94 -3.57
C GLY A 71 -10.19 19.32 -3.04
N GLN A 72 -10.98 18.42 -2.44
CA GLN A 72 -12.26 18.83 -1.85
C GLN A 72 -11.98 19.45 -0.48
N LEU A 73 -12.19 20.75 -0.35
CA LEU A 73 -12.50 21.30 0.97
C LEU A 73 -13.86 20.72 1.37
N GLU A 74 -13.92 19.98 2.47
CA GLU A 74 -15.20 19.70 3.11
C GLU A 74 -15.81 21.06 3.53
N LEU A 75 -16.79 21.54 2.78
CA LEU A 75 -17.59 22.68 3.17
C LEU A 75 -18.51 22.23 4.30
N ASP A 76 -18.14 22.56 5.54
CA ASP A 76 -19.01 22.32 6.70
C ASP A 76 -20.05 23.45 6.79
N PHE A 77 -21.29 23.16 6.40
CA PHE A 77 -22.43 24.09 6.50
C PHE A 77 -23.01 24.20 7.91
N ARG A 78 -22.40 23.55 8.92
CA ARG A 78 -22.86 23.69 10.30
C ARG A 78 -22.59 25.11 10.80
N PRO A 79 -23.50 25.69 11.60
CA PRO A 79 -23.31 27.02 12.15
C PRO A 79 -22.02 27.06 13.00
N GLU A 80 -21.18 28.08 12.76
CA GLU A 80 -19.93 28.25 13.49
C GLU A 80 -20.19 28.24 15.01
N LYS A 81 -19.49 27.36 15.72
CA LYS A 81 -19.56 27.33 17.18
C LYS A 81 -18.95 28.63 17.73
N LYS A 82 -19.78 29.50 18.29
CA LYS A 82 -19.34 30.74 18.95
C LYS A 82 -18.33 30.40 20.06
N ARG A 83 -17.05 30.72 19.82
CA ARG A 83 -15.99 30.52 20.81
C ARG A 83 -16.23 31.46 21.99
N LYS A 84 -16.48 30.91 23.18
CA LYS A 84 -16.53 31.69 24.42
C LYS A 84 -15.13 32.29 24.66
N ARG A 85 -15.01 33.62 24.63
CA ARG A 85 -13.77 34.31 24.98
C ARG A 85 -13.49 34.10 26.46
N LYS A 86 -12.23 33.87 26.84
CA LYS A 86 -11.83 33.82 28.25
C LYS A 86 -12.08 35.22 28.85
N PRO A 87 -12.66 35.31 30.06
CA PRO A 87 -12.79 36.60 30.73
C PRO A 87 -11.39 37.19 30.96
N LYS A 88 -11.18 38.45 30.53
CA LYS A 88 -9.97 39.18 30.89
C LYS A 88 -10.05 39.49 32.38
N LYS A 89 -8.98 39.20 33.13
CA LYS A 89 -8.82 39.71 34.50
C LYS A 89 -8.42 41.18 34.37
N GLU A 90 -9.33 42.08 34.71
CA GLU A 90 -9.00 43.47 34.99
C GLU A 90 -8.39 43.52 36.39
N TYR A 91 -7.15 44.01 36.48
CA TYR A 91 -6.50 44.30 37.75
C TYR A 91 -6.78 45.77 38.04
N TRP A 92 -7.63 45.99 39.04
CA TRP A 92 -7.74 47.27 39.75
C TRP A 92 -6.68 47.32 40.86
#